data_AF-A0AAT9HC58-F1
#
_entry.id   AF-A0AAT9HC58-F1
#
_cell.length_a   1.000
_cell.length_b   1.000
_cell.length_c   1.000
_cell.angle_alpha   90.00
_cell.angle_beta   90.00
_cell.angle_gamma   90.00
#
_symmetry.space_group_name_H-M   'P 1'
#
loop_
_entity.id
_entity.type
_entity.pdbx_description
1 polymer ?
#
loop_
_entity_poly.entity_id
_entity_poly.type
_entity_poly.pdbx_seq_one_letter_code
_entity_poly.pdbx_strand_id
1 'polypeptide(L)'
;MTDPSPRGRPQRKQVLLRLDPSVYEALARWANDELRSANAQIEFLLRRALSESGRLPGNTNPIPRRGARPEAMAALRTRGAPGAHGP
;
A
#
# COMPACT_ATOMS: atom_id res chain seq x y z
N MET A 1 6.25 27.33 -19.59
CA MET A 1 7.14 26.54 -18.71
C MET A 1 6.25 25.65 -17.87
N THR A 2 6.08 24.39 -18.26
CA THR A 2 5.04 23.47 -17.76
C THR A 2 5.43 22.89 -16.40
N ASP A 3 4.59 23.07 -15.38
CA ASP A 3 4.73 22.48 -14.05
C ASP A 3 4.41 20.97 -14.07
N PRO A 4 5.31 20.07 -13.62
CA PRO A 4 4.96 18.67 -13.43
C PRO A 4 4.35 18.48 -12.04
N SER A 5 3.02 18.67 -11.94
CA SER A 5 2.26 18.30 -10.75
C SER A 5 2.47 16.81 -10.38
N PRO A 6 2.60 16.48 -9.08
CA PRO A 6 2.88 15.12 -8.64
C PRO A 6 1.66 14.24 -8.90
N ARG A 7 1.80 13.20 -9.74
CA ARG A 7 0.76 12.19 -9.94
C ARG A 7 0.37 11.61 -8.57
N GLY A 8 -0.84 11.91 -8.12
CA GLY A 8 -1.38 11.47 -6.84
C GLY A 8 -1.28 9.95 -6.70
N ARG A 9 -1.03 9.46 -5.48
CA ARG A 9 -0.97 8.02 -5.24
C ARG A 9 -2.30 7.39 -5.63
N PRO A 10 -2.30 6.26 -6.35
CA PRO A 10 -3.54 5.60 -6.72
C PRO A 10 -4.33 5.26 -5.46
N GLN A 11 -5.59 5.69 -5.43
CA GLN A 11 -6.49 5.43 -4.31
C GLN A 11 -6.71 3.93 -4.20
N ARG A 12 -6.63 3.40 -2.97
CA ARG A 12 -6.92 1.98 -2.72
C ARG A 12 -8.40 1.74 -2.96
N LYS A 13 -8.72 0.80 -3.85
CA LYS A 13 -10.09 0.36 -4.08
C LYS A 13 -10.56 -0.46 -2.88
N GLN A 14 -11.68 -0.06 -2.28
CA GLN A 14 -12.36 -0.86 -1.26
C GLN A 14 -13.31 -1.83 -1.96
N VAL A 15 -13.28 -3.10 -1.57
CA VAL A 15 -14.12 -4.15 -2.14
C VAL A 15 -14.77 -4.91 -0.97
N LEU A 16 -16.09 -5.13 -1.05
CA LEU A 16 -16.79 -6.00 -0.12
C LEU A 16 -16.54 -7.45 -0.52
N LEU A 17 -15.91 -8.23 0.38
CA LEU A 17 -15.63 -9.63 0.17
C LEU A 17 -16.63 -10.48 0.97
N ARG A 18 -17.30 -11.42 0.30
CA ARG A 18 -18.11 -12.43 0.96
C ARG A 18 -17.23 -13.64 1.22
N LEU A 19 -17.05 -13.98 2.49
CA LEU A 19 -16.29 -15.14 2.94
C LEU A 19 -17.17 -16.02 3.81
N ASP A 20 -16.91 -17.32 3.78
CA ASP A 20 -17.37 -18.19 4.84
C ASP A 20 -16.79 -17.70 6.19
N PRO A 21 -17.58 -17.62 7.28
CA PRO A 21 -17.08 -17.15 8.57
C PRO A 21 -15.89 -17.96 9.10
N SER A 22 -15.88 -19.28 8.91
CA SER A 22 -14.78 -20.13 9.39
C SER A 22 -13.46 -19.85 8.67
N VAL A 23 -13.54 -19.50 7.38
CA VAL A 23 -12.39 -19.10 6.57
C VAL A 23 -11.84 -17.76 7.05
N TYR A 24 -12.72 -16.80 7.34
CA TYR A 24 -12.31 -15.52 7.90
C TYR A 24 -11.59 -15.70 9.24
N GLU A 25 -12.13 -16.53 10.14
CA GLU A 25 -11.53 -16.81 11.45
C GLU A 25 -10.14 -17.47 11.33
N ALA A 26 -9.96 -18.37 10.37
CA ALA A 26 -8.65 -18.96 10.10
C ALA A 26 -7.64 -17.93 9.59
N LEU A 27 -8.06 -17.04 8.68
CA LEU A 27 -7.22 -15.95 8.17
C LEU A 27 -6.87 -14.94 9.26
N ALA A 28 -7.82 -14.61 10.14
CA ALA A 28 -7.60 -13.68 11.24
C ALA A 28 -6.59 -14.23 12.26
N ARG A 29 -6.71 -15.52 12.62
CA ARG A 29 -5.74 -16.21 13.48
C ARG A 29 -4.34 -16.22 12.87
N TRP A 30 -4.22 -16.63 11.61
CA TRP A 30 -2.92 -16.63 10.93
C TRP A 30 -2.31 -15.22 10.83
N ALA A 31 -3.13 -14.19 10.54
CA ALA A 31 -2.67 -12.82 10.53
C ALA A 31 -2.11 -12.40 11.90
N ASN A 32 -2.78 -12.79 13.00
CA ASN A 32 -2.33 -12.49 14.35
C ASN A 32 -0.99 -13.15 14.68
N ASP A 33 -0.79 -14.41 14.27
CA ASP A 33 0.47 -15.13 14.48
C ASP A 33 1.65 -14.45 13.75
N GLU A 34 1.40 -13.83 12.60
CA GLU A 34 2.39 -13.02 11.86
C GLU A 34 2.41 -11.55 12.25
N LEU A 35 1.71 -11.18 13.33
CA LEU A 35 1.56 -9.80 13.80
C LEU A 35 1.01 -8.85 12.73
N ARG A 36 0.19 -9.29 11.78
CA ARG A 36 -0.45 -8.50 10.71
C ARG A 36 -1.93 -8.24 11.00
N SER A 37 -2.49 -7.24 10.33
CA SER A 37 -3.95 -7.14 10.25
C SER A 37 -4.51 -8.17 9.27
N ALA A 38 -5.75 -8.60 9.47
CA ALA A 38 -6.43 -9.51 8.55
C ALA A 38 -6.43 -8.99 7.09
N ASN A 39 -6.67 -7.70 6.89
CA ASN A 39 -6.63 -7.09 5.54
C ASN A 39 -5.23 -7.14 4.91
N ALA A 40 -4.17 -6.94 5.71
CA ALA A 40 -2.79 -7.05 5.21
C ALA A 40 -2.44 -8.49 4.85
N GLN A 41 -2.95 -9.47 5.61
CA GLN A 41 -2.78 -10.89 5.32
C GLN A 41 -3.51 -11.27 4.02
N ILE A 42 -4.78 -10.87 3.87
CA ILE A 42 -5.57 -11.11 2.65
C ILE A 42 -4.86 -10.52 1.42
N GLU A 43 -4.41 -9.26 1.48
CA GLU A 43 -3.68 -8.62 0.38
C GLU A 43 -2.40 -9.38 0.02
N PHE A 44 -1.64 -9.83 1.02
CA PHE A 44 -0.44 -10.63 0.81
C PHE A 44 -0.74 -11.93 0.07
N LEU A 45 -1.77 -12.67 0.51
CA LEU A 45 -2.18 -13.93 -0.12
C LEU A 45 -2.67 -13.73 -1.56
N LEU A 46 -3.48 -12.69 -1.80
CA LEU A 46 -3.95 -12.38 -3.16
C LEU A 46 -2.80 -12.05 -4.11
N ARG A 47 -1.83 -11.23 -3.67
CA ARG A 47 -0.65 -10.92 -4.48
C ARG A 47 0.22 -12.13 -4.74
N ARG A 48 0.42 -12.97 -3.72
CA ARG A 48 1.16 -14.21 -3.86
C ARG A 48 0.50 -15.12 -4.90
N ALA A 49 -0.81 -15.38 -4.78
CA ALA A 49 -1.55 -16.21 -5.72
C ALA A 49 -1.55 -15.62 -7.15
N LEU A 50 -1.66 -14.30 -7.31
CA LEU A 50 -1.53 -13.63 -8.61
C LEU A 50 -0.12 -13.77 -9.19
N SER A 51 0.93 -13.68 -8.36
CA SER A 51 2.31 -13.85 -8.79
C SER A 51 2.59 -15.29 -9.21
N GLU A 52 2.20 -16.26 -8.39
CA GLU A 52 2.37 -17.70 -8.65
C GLU A 52 1.60 -18.14 -9.91
N SER A 53 0.45 -17.52 -10.19
CA SER A 53 -0.32 -17.75 -11.42
C SER A 53 0.17 -16.96 -12.65
N GLY A 54 1.19 -16.11 -12.52
CA GLY A 54 1.68 -15.25 -13.60
C GLY A 54 0.72 -14.13 -14.02
N ARG A 55 -0.23 -13.77 -13.15
CA ARG A 55 -1.29 -12.78 -13.42
C ARG A 55 -1.10 -11.44 -12.71
N LEU A 56 -0.05 -11.31 -11.89
CA LEU A 56 0.23 -10.04 -11.21
C LEU A 56 0.68 -8.98 -12.22
N PRO A 57 0.00 -7.82 -12.33
CA PRO A 57 0.41 -6.76 -13.26
C PRO A 57 1.79 -6.20 -12.91
N GLY A 58 2.64 -5.98 -13.92
CA GLY A 58 4.00 -5.47 -13.72
C GLY A 58 4.09 -4.03 -13.16
N ASN A 59 3.00 -3.27 -13.17
CA ASN A 59 2.92 -1.91 -12.61
C ASN A 59 2.37 -1.86 -11.17
N THR A 60 2.23 -3.01 -10.51
CA THR A 60 1.65 -3.08 -9.17
C THR A 60 2.61 -2.48 -8.14
N ASN A 61 2.14 -1.46 -7.40
CA ASN A 61 2.92 -0.85 -6.32
C ASN A 61 3.28 -1.87 -5.22
N PRO A 62 4.47 -1.76 -4.59
CA PRO A 62 4.87 -2.64 -3.48
C PRO A 62 3.97 -2.43 -2.26
N ILE A 63 3.85 -3.47 -1.43
CA ILE A 63 3.11 -3.38 -0.16
C ILE A 63 3.86 -2.38 0.75
N PRO A 64 3.23 -1.27 1.17
CA PRO A 64 3.90 -0.27 2.00
C PRO A 64 4.24 -0.85 3.38
N ARG A 65 5.44 -0.53 3.87
CA ARG A 65 5.91 -0.96 5.20
C ARG A 65 5.10 -0.30 6.31
N ARG A 66 4.89 -1.03 7.41
CA ARG A 66 4.15 -0.57 8.59
C ARG A 66 4.73 0.75 9.11
N GLY A 67 3.87 1.72 9.43
CA GLY A 67 4.28 3.04 9.93
C GLY A 67 4.58 4.09 8.86
N ALA A 68 4.76 3.70 7.59
CA ALA A 68 4.88 4.65 6.49
C ALA A 68 3.50 5.22 6.15
N ARG A 69 3.03 6.22 6.90
CA ARG A 69 1.92 7.04 6.43
C ARG A 69 2.36 7.66 5.11
N PRO A 70 1.58 7.48 4.03
CA PRO A 70 1.92 8.07 2.74
C PRO A 70 2.16 9.59 2.87
N GLU A 71 1.38 10.25 3.72
CA GLU A 71 1.41 11.69 3.98
C GLU A 71 2.64 12.15 4.76
N ALA A 72 3.15 11.33 5.68
CA ALA A 72 4.34 11.65 6.48
C ALA A 72 5.61 11.73 5.62
N MET A 73 5.69 10.93 4.54
CA MET A 73 6.77 11.03 3.56
C MET A 73 6.62 12.21 2.59
N ALA A 74 5.40 12.68 2.34
CA ALA A 74 5.16 13.85 1.49
C ALA A 74 5.52 15.15 2.24
N ALA A 75 5.16 15.25 3.51
CA ALA A 75 5.44 16.41 4.36
C ALA A 75 6.94 16.63 4.68
N LEU A 76 7.78 15.61 4.54
CA LEU A 76 9.23 15.74 4.70
C LEU A 76 9.93 16.32 3.45
N ARG A 77 9.28 16.26 2.27
CA ARG A 77 9.79 16.86 1.04
C ARG A 77 9.50 18.36 0.95
N THR A 78 8.47 18.85 1.63
CA THR A 78 8.05 20.26 1.61
C THR A 78 8.76 21.14 2.66
N ARG A 79 9.58 20.57 3.55
CA ARG A 79 10.26 21.30 4.64
C ARG A 79 11.78 21.44 4.46
N GLY A 80 12.28 21.34 3.23
CA GLY A 80 13.70 21.45 2.92
C GLY A 80 13.98 22.33 1.71
N ALA A 81 13.56 23.60 1.76
CA ALA A 81 14.07 24.62 0.84
C ALA A 81 14.07 25.99 1.52
N PRO A 82 15.21 26.44 2.07
CA PRO A 82 15.47 27.85 2.24
C PRO A 82 16.41 28.36 1.14
N GLY A 83 15.95 29.42 0.46
CA GLY A 83 16.82 30.53 0.07
C GLY A 83 17.46 30.43 -1.31
N ALA A 84 16.74 30.97 -2.30
CA ALA A 84 17.38 31.63 -3.43
C ALA A 84 18.15 32.87 -2.93
N HIS A 85 19.41 33.03 -3.34
CA HIS A 85 20.01 34.35 -3.48
C HIS A 85 20.88 34.35 -4.74
N GLY A 86 20.53 35.25 -5.66
CA GLY A 86 21.35 35.60 -6.82
C GLY A 86 22.65 36.27 -6.38
N PRO A 87 23.58 36.48 -7.31
CA PRO A 87 23.43 37.60 -8.26
C PRO A 87 23.33 37.20 -9.73
#